data_AF-A0A1I2FMJ8-F1
#
_entry.id   AF-A0A1I2FMJ8-F1
#
_cell.length_a   1.000
_cell.length_b   1.000
_cell.length_c   1.000
_cell.angle_alpha   90.00
_cell.angle_beta   90.00
_cell.angle_gamma   90.00
#
_symmetry.space_group_name_H-M   'P 1'
#
loop_
_entity.id
_entity.type
_entity.pdbx_description
1 polymer ?
#
loop_
_entity_poly.entity_id
_entity_poly.type
_entity_poly.pdbx_seq_one_letter_code
_entity_poly.pdbx_strand_id
1 'polypeptide(L)'
;MIRVGAGVLALPRIGALDRRRVDVALAALLDHTGRGRVVRVVLDLTGAAVDDAEVAAGVLRIVRVLRLQSVAAALSGVRPPLARAIVGAGVDLSEVPCHQTLEHALAKR
;
A
#
# COMPACT_ATOMS: atom_id res chain seq x y z
N MET A 1 -10.68 -0.99 -4.15
CA MET A 1 -10.43 -0.10 -2.99
C MET A 1 -11.70 0.06 -2.20
N ILE A 2 -11.61 0.05 -0.88
CA ILE A 2 -12.77 0.02 0.02
C ILE A 2 -12.63 1.16 1.03
N ARG A 3 -13.69 1.93 1.24
CA ARG A 3 -13.75 2.92 2.32
C ARG A 3 -14.06 2.21 3.62
N VAL A 4 -13.14 2.35 4.58
CA VAL A 4 -13.18 1.64 5.88
C VAL A 4 -13.32 2.60 7.05
N GLY A 5 -13.36 3.91 6.77
CA GLY A 5 -13.59 4.96 7.75
C GLY A 5 -13.64 6.35 7.10
N ALA A 6 -13.90 7.37 7.92
CA ALA A 6 -13.83 8.76 7.50
C ALA A 6 -12.41 9.08 7.04
N GLY A 7 -12.25 9.34 5.75
CA GLY A 7 -10.94 9.64 5.15
C GLY A 7 -9.97 8.47 5.01
N VAL A 8 -10.38 7.23 5.32
CA VAL A 8 -9.50 6.04 5.27
C VAL A 8 -9.90 5.11 4.12
N LEU A 9 -8.93 4.76 3.27
CA LEU A 9 -9.08 3.76 2.23
C LEU A 9 -8.21 2.54 2.51
N ALA A 10 -8.73 1.35 2.20
CA ALA A 10 -7.94 0.13 2.13
C ALA A 10 -7.84 -0.36 0.68
N LEU A 11 -6.63 -0.74 0.26
CA LEU A 11 -6.42 -1.48 -0.98
C LEU A 11 -6.57 -2.98 -0.67
N PRO A 12 -7.46 -3.71 -1.37
CA PRO A 12 -7.64 -5.14 -1.16
C PRO A 12 -6.40 -5.92 -1.61
N ARG A 13 -6.07 -6.99 -0.87
CA ARG A 13 -4.97 -7.96 -1.07
C ARG A 13 -4.21 -7.85 -2.40
N ILE A 14 -3.04 -7.21 -2.37
CA ILE A 14 -2.09 -7.12 -3.49
C ILE A 14 -1.37 -8.48 -3.67
N GLY A 15 -1.21 -9.00 -4.91
CA GLY A 15 -0.73 -10.37 -5.22
C GLY A 15 -0.20 -10.62 -6.65
N ALA A 16 0.30 -11.83 -6.96
CA ALA A 16 0.87 -12.18 -8.29
C ALA A 16 -0.13 -12.10 -9.48
N LEU A 17 -1.43 -12.19 -9.21
CA LEU A 17 -2.50 -12.00 -10.21
C LEU A 17 -2.85 -10.51 -10.46
N ASP A 18 -2.12 -9.59 -9.82
CA ASP A 18 -2.54 -8.21 -9.59
C ASP A 18 -1.67 -7.16 -10.32
N ARG A 19 -0.70 -7.56 -11.14
CA ARG A 19 0.21 -6.64 -11.88
C ARG A 19 -0.55 -5.52 -12.63
N ARG A 20 -1.57 -5.90 -13.43
CA ARG A 20 -2.50 -4.95 -14.09
C ARG A 20 -3.35 -4.15 -13.11
N ARG A 21 -3.69 -4.74 -11.96
CA ARG A 21 -4.57 -4.14 -10.96
C ARG A 21 -3.84 -3.18 -10.04
N VAL A 22 -2.52 -3.29 -9.86
CA VAL A 22 -1.70 -2.30 -9.15
C VAL A 22 -1.74 -0.96 -9.89
N ASP A 23 -1.56 -0.95 -11.21
CA ASP A 23 -1.63 0.29 -12.00
C ASP A 23 -3.04 0.86 -12.04
N VAL A 24 -4.07 0.01 -12.19
CA VAL A 24 -5.47 0.44 -12.09
C VAL A 24 -5.80 0.96 -10.69
N ALA A 25 -5.29 0.33 -9.64
CA ALA A 25 -5.47 0.77 -8.26
C ALA A 25 -4.78 2.11 -8.02
N LEU A 26 -3.58 2.31 -8.56
CA LEU A 26 -2.87 3.58 -8.49
C LEU A 26 -3.64 4.70 -9.22
N ALA A 27 -4.14 4.44 -10.42
CA ALA A 27 -4.97 5.41 -11.15
C ALA A 27 -6.26 5.75 -10.38
N ALA A 28 -6.94 4.75 -9.85
CA ALA A 28 -8.11 4.95 -9.01
C ALA A 28 -7.78 5.70 -7.71
N LEU A 29 -6.59 5.46 -7.14
CA LEU A 29 -6.13 6.09 -5.91
C LEU A 29 -5.91 7.58 -6.13
N LEU A 30 -5.22 7.93 -7.21
CA LEU A 30 -4.99 9.31 -7.65
C LEU A 30 -6.30 10.08 -7.84
N ASP A 31 -7.31 9.45 -8.44
CA ASP A 31 -8.64 10.05 -8.60
C ASP A 31 -9.33 10.27 -7.24
N HIS A 32 -9.22 9.30 -6.31
CA HIS A 32 -9.84 9.40 -4.99
C HIS A 32 -9.17 10.42 -4.07
N THR A 33 -7.84 10.46 -4.05
CA THR A 33 -7.05 11.39 -3.22
C THR A 33 -7.11 12.81 -3.78
N GLY A 34 -7.15 12.99 -5.11
CA GLY A 34 -7.30 14.29 -5.77
C GLY A 34 -8.63 14.99 -5.46
N ARG A 35 -9.66 14.23 -5.07
CA ARG A 35 -10.98 14.76 -4.65
C ARG A 35 -11.01 15.23 -3.18
N GLY A 36 -9.86 15.26 -2.49
CA GLY A 36 -9.67 15.93 -1.19
C GLY A 36 -10.29 15.23 0.02
N ARG A 37 -10.69 13.95 -0.08
CA ARG A 37 -11.40 13.22 0.99
C ARG A 37 -10.64 12.03 1.57
N VAL A 38 -9.36 11.90 1.28
CA VAL A 38 -8.54 10.77 1.72
C VAL A 38 -7.35 11.33 2.49
N VAL A 39 -7.23 10.95 3.75
CA VAL A 39 -6.13 11.37 4.63
C VAL A 39 -5.21 10.19 4.96
N ARG A 40 -5.70 8.96 4.76
CA ARG A 40 -4.96 7.74 5.06
C ARG A 40 -5.30 6.59 4.13
N VAL A 41 -4.29 5.82 3.74
CA VAL A 41 -4.41 4.65 2.90
C VAL A 41 -3.65 3.48 3.52
N VAL A 42 -4.32 2.33 3.64
CA VAL A 42 -3.73 1.07 4.08
C VAL A 42 -3.60 0.12 2.90
N LEU A 43 -2.39 -0.38 2.66
CA LEU A 43 -2.12 -1.38 1.62
C LEU A 43 -2.02 -2.77 2.26
N ASP A 44 -2.94 -3.66 1.89
CA ASP A 44 -2.89 -5.05 2.34
C ASP A 44 -2.06 -5.91 1.39
N LEU A 45 -0.93 -6.42 1.90
CA LEU A 45 0.06 -7.20 1.19
C LEU A 45 -0.01 -8.70 1.51
N THR A 46 -1.04 -9.15 2.23
CA THR A 46 -1.22 -10.56 2.63
C THR A 46 -1.26 -11.53 1.43
N GLY A 47 -1.58 -11.05 0.23
CA GLY A 47 -1.60 -11.83 -1.02
C GLY A 47 -0.30 -11.78 -1.85
N ALA A 48 0.69 -10.98 -1.46
CA ALA A 48 1.82 -10.62 -2.31
C ALA A 48 2.75 -11.81 -2.51
N ALA A 49 3.04 -12.17 -3.76
CA ALA A 49 3.91 -13.30 -4.04
C ALA A 49 5.32 -13.09 -3.51
N VAL A 50 5.96 -14.22 -3.20
CA VAL A 50 7.11 -14.32 -2.31
C VAL A 50 8.38 -13.71 -2.92
N ASP A 51 8.49 -13.67 -4.25
CA ASP A 51 9.72 -13.29 -4.97
C ASP A 51 9.50 -12.20 -6.04
N ASP A 52 8.44 -11.39 -5.89
CA ASP A 52 8.03 -10.46 -6.94
C ASP A 52 8.58 -9.04 -6.72
N ALA A 53 9.77 -8.78 -7.30
CA ALA A 53 10.43 -7.48 -7.30
C ALA A 53 9.55 -6.36 -7.89
N GLU A 54 8.60 -6.71 -8.75
CA GLU A 54 7.72 -5.73 -9.38
C GLU A 54 6.49 -5.42 -8.52
N VAL A 55 5.95 -6.38 -7.76
CA VAL A 55 4.98 -6.08 -6.70
C VAL A 55 5.60 -5.11 -5.71
N ALA A 56 6.86 -5.33 -5.32
CA ALA A 56 7.60 -4.36 -4.50
C ALA A 56 7.65 -2.99 -5.22
N ALA A 57 8.10 -2.92 -6.47
CA ALA A 57 8.13 -1.67 -7.25
C ALA A 57 6.75 -0.96 -7.36
N GLY A 58 5.67 -1.73 -7.46
CA GLY A 58 4.29 -1.22 -7.48
C GLY A 58 3.86 -0.59 -6.15
N VAL A 59 4.08 -1.29 -5.04
CA VAL A 59 3.86 -0.77 -3.68
C VAL A 59 4.65 0.51 -3.46
N LEU A 60 5.90 0.54 -3.92
CA LEU A 60 6.78 1.69 -3.85
C LEU A 60 6.23 2.91 -4.60
N ARG A 61 5.71 2.71 -5.82
CA ARG A 61 5.06 3.79 -6.58
C ARG A 61 3.84 4.34 -5.84
N ILE A 62 3.00 3.46 -5.28
CA ILE A 62 1.81 3.87 -4.52
C ILE A 62 2.20 4.71 -3.30
N VAL A 63 3.15 4.24 -2.48
CA VAL A 63 3.63 4.96 -1.29
C VAL A 63 4.17 6.34 -1.65
N ARG A 64 4.98 6.44 -2.71
CA ARG A 64 5.53 7.73 -3.17
C ARG A 64 4.44 8.70 -3.60
N VAL A 65 3.47 8.23 -4.37
CA VAL A 65 2.31 9.04 -4.81
C VAL A 65 1.52 9.56 -3.62
N LEU A 66 1.22 8.71 -2.63
CA LEU A 66 0.49 9.12 -1.43
C LEU A 66 1.25 10.20 -0.65
N ARG A 67 2.57 10.05 -0.52
CA ARG A 67 3.42 11.03 0.15
C ARG A 67 3.41 12.40 -0.55
N LEU A 68 3.47 12.42 -1.89
CA LEU A 68 3.36 13.65 -2.69
C LEU A 68 1.99 14.33 -2.55
N GLN A 69 0.95 13.58 -2.18
CA GLN A 69 -0.41 14.09 -1.98
C GLN A 69 -0.71 14.41 -0.51
N SER A 70 0.30 14.36 0.38
CA SER A 70 0.14 14.52 1.83
C SER A 70 -0.88 13.56 2.45
N VAL A 71 -0.98 12.34 1.90
CA VAL A 71 -1.84 11.27 2.39
C VAL A 71 -0.98 10.26 3.15
N ALA A 72 -1.36 9.94 4.39
CA ALA A 72 -0.65 8.97 5.21
C ALA A 72 -0.77 7.56 4.60
N ALA A 73 0.32 6.80 4.57
CA ALA A 73 0.34 5.42 4.09
C ALA A 73 0.67 4.46 5.25
N ALA A 74 0.07 3.27 5.24
CA ALA A 74 0.47 2.16 6.11
C ALA A 74 0.40 0.83 5.33
N LEU A 75 1.22 -0.14 5.73
CA LEU A 75 1.26 -1.48 5.14
C LEU A 75 0.73 -2.51 6.15
N SER A 76 0.04 -3.53 5.65
CA SER A 76 -0.31 -4.72 6.43
C SER A 76 0.10 -6.01 5.72
N GLY A 77 0.40 -7.06 6.47
CA GLY A 77 0.63 -8.39 5.89
C GLY A 77 1.95 -8.53 5.12
N VAL A 78 2.96 -7.69 5.42
CA VAL A 78 4.29 -7.79 4.80
C VAL A 78 4.96 -9.09 5.25
N ARG A 79 5.14 -10.03 4.32
CA ARG A 79 5.84 -11.31 4.58
C ARG A 79 7.36 -11.14 4.43
N PRO A 80 8.20 -11.97 5.10
CA PRO A 80 9.66 -11.77 5.08
C PRO A 80 10.29 -11.69 3.68
N PRO A 81 9.86 -12.48 2.68
CA PRO A 81 10.45 -12.39 1.35
C PRO A 81 10.11 -11.09 0.61
N LEU A 82 8.87 -10.58 0.76
CA LEU A 82 8.51 -9.25 0.24
C LEU A 82 9.29 -8.14 0.96
N ALA A 83 9.48 -8.25 2.28
CA ALA A 83 10.31 -7.30 3.01
C ALA A 83 11.75 -7.27 2.47
N ARG A 84 12.34 -8.44 2.18
CA ARG A 84 13.67 -8.55 1.55
C ARG A 84 13.71 -7.90 0.16
N ALA A 85 12.68 -8.12 -0.67
CA ALA A 85 12.59 -7.50 -1.98
C ALA A 85 12.51 -5.96 -1.90
N ILE A 86 11.72 -5.43 -0.97
CA ILE A 86 11.60 -3.98 -0.73
C ILE A 86 12.94 -3.38 -0.25
N VAL A 87 13.60 -4.02 0.72
CA VAL A 87 14.91 -3.58 1.22
C VAL A 87 15.97 -3.68 0.13
N GLY A 88 15.99 -4.77 -0.65
CA GLY A 88 16.91 -4.98 -1.76
C GLY A 88 16.73 -3.97 -2.90
N ALA A 89 15.52 -3.42 -3.08
CA ALA A 89 15.25 -2.33 -4.01
C ALA A 89 15.77 -0.95 -3.52
N GLY A 90 16.41 -0.89 -2.34
CA GLY A 90 17.05 0.32 -1.81
C GLY A 90 16.07 1.37 -1.31
N VAL A 91 14.87 0.96 -0.86
CA VAL A 91 13.87 1.92 -0.39
C VAL A 91 13.84 2.06 1.12
N ASP A 92 13.80 3.33 1.52
CA ASP A 92 13.46 3.76 2.86
C ASP A 92 11.94 3.77 3.09
N LEU A 93 11.47 2.86 3.95
CA LEU A 93 10.10 2.82 4.48
C LEU A 93 10.03 3.28 5.95
N SER A 94 11.06 3.96 6.48
CA SER A 94 11.13 4.35 7.89
C SER A 94 9.94 5.17 8.37
N GLU A 95 9.28 5.90 7.46
CA GLU A 95 8.09 6.70 7.74
C GLU A 95 6.76 5.99 7.41
N VAL A 96 6.79 4.72 7.00
CA VAL A 96 5.60 3.95 6.62
C VAL A 96 5.35 2.84 7.63
N PRO A 97 4.36 3.01 8.54
CA PRO A 97 4.02 1.98 9.52
C PRO A 97 3.69 0.65 8.86
N CYS A 98 4.36 -0.40 9.31
CA CYS A 98 4.12 -1.77 8.88
C CYS A 98 3.47 -2.57 10.01
N HIS A 99 2.36 -3.22 9.70
CA HIS A 99 1.60 -4.02 10.66
C HIS A 99 1.49 -5.47 10.20
N GLN A 100 1.37 -6.40 11.15
CA GLN A 100 1.22 -7.82 10.82
C GLN A 100 -0.12 -8.11 10.16
N THR A 101 -1.19 -7.41 10.54
CA THR A 101 -2.55 -7.65 10.05
C THR A 101 -3.24 -6.36 9.62
N LEU A 102 -4.24 -6.48 8.75
CA LEU A 102 -5.03 -5.35 8.28
C LEU A 102 -5.82 -4.72 9.43
N GLU A 103 -6.35 -5.53 10.35
CA GLU A 103 -7.07 -5.04 11.52
C GLU A 103 -6.21 -4.13 12.39
N HIS A 104 -4.95 -4.52 12.64
CA HIS A 104 -4.02 -3.70 13.41
C HIS A 104 -3.70 -2.39 12.67
N ALA A 105 -3.49 -2.46 11.36
CA ALA A 105 -3.25 -1.26 10.55
C ALA A 105 -4.46 -0.31 10.59
N LEU A 106 -5.69 -0.82 10.56
CA LEU A 106 -6.90 0.01 10.62
C LEU A 106 -7.16 0.61 12.02
N ALA A 107 -6.76 -0.08 13.09
CA ALA A 107 -6.98 0.37 14.45
C ALA A 107 -6.09 1.54 14.89
N LYS A 108 -4.86 1.61 14.36
CA LYS A 108 -3.90 2.70 14.65
C LYS A 108 -4.17 3.89 13.73
N ARG A 109 -4.32 5.10 14.25
CA ARG A 109 -4.56 6.32 13.46
C ARG A 109 -3.26 7.06 13.18
#